data_AF-A0A959DX77-F1
#
_entry.id   AF-A0A959DX77-F1
#
_cell.length_a   1.000
_cell.length_b   1.000
_cell.length_c   1.000
_cell.angle_alpha   90.00
_cell.angle_beta   90.00
_cell.angle_gamma   90.00
#
_symmetry.space_group_name_H-M   'P 1'
#
loop_
_entity.id
_entity.type
_entity.pdbx_description
1 polymer ?
#
loop_
_entity_poly.entity_id
_entity_poly.type
_entity_poly.pdbx_seq_one_letter_code
_entity_poly.pdbx_strand_id
1 'polypeptide(L)'
;MTEQKQFVATDEAKGQAKQLRLFAMLAWIIAIAGEIFAILKLIGDDTLTWLIVTIVGILILSVVGSMLWKKANRLDPASEKDSFRFFVQNQLGAIMGVLAFLPLVILIFMDKNASGKTKGIAGAVAVVALLIAGITGVDFNPPSIEKYTEQINSQTAELKTLNNGSDLVYWTNQGNKYHIFEDCQHIKNREIHSGTVEEAWKERKIGDSELCKTCKSRAEKNQGVQPVETPQTEPAETN
;
A
#
# COMPACT_ATOMS: atom_id res chain seq x y z
N MET A 1 -16.11 -5.30 -30.95
CA MET A 1 -16.21 -5.05 -29.51
C MET A 1 -14.84 -5.33 -28.93
N THR A 2 -14.20 -4.38 -28.26
CA THR A 2 -12.92 -4.61 -27.57
C THR A 2 -13.18 -5.58 -26.43
N GLU A 3 -12.51 -6.72 -26.43
CA GLU A 3 -12.57 -7.71 -25.35
C GLU A 3 -12.12 -7.04 -24.04
N GLN A 4 -12.96 -7.07 -23.01
CA GLN A 4 -12.64 -6.51 -21.70
C GLN A 4 -11.67 -7.44 -20.99
N LYS A 5 -10.49 -6.92 -20.62
CA LYS A 5 -9.45 -7.68 -19.91
C LYS A 5 -9.82 -7.77 -18.44
N GLN A 6 -9.87 -8.98 -17.87
CA GLN A 6 -10.11 -9.18 -16.44
C GLN A 6 -8.79 -9.39 -15.69
N PHE A 7 -8.61 -8.72 -14.56
CA PHE A 7 -7.43 -8.95 -13.73
C PHE A 7 -7.48 -10.35 -13.09
N VAL A 8 -6.39 -11.10 -13.28
CA VAL A 8 -6.14 -12.39 -12.59
C VAL A 8 -4.70 -12.39 -12.09
N ALA A 9 -4.53 -12.59 -10.78
CA ALA A 9 -3.20 -12.72 -10.18
C ALA A 9 -2.49 -13.98 -10.71
N THR A 10 -1.21 -13.85 -11.06
CA THR A 10 -0.37 -14.98 -11.46
C THR A 10 -0.09 -15.90 -10.27
N ASP A 11 0.32 -17.14 -10.53
CA ASP A 11 0.60 -18.09 -9.47
C ASP A 11 1.83 -17.69 -8.64
N GLU A 12 2.80 -17.02 -9.24
CA GLU A 12 3.93 -16.41 -8.54
C GLU A 12 3.48 -15.29 -7.60
N ALA A 13 2.55 -14.42 -8.05
CA ALA A 13 2.00 -13.34 -7.22
C ALA A 13 1.21 -13.89 -6.03
N LYS A 14 0.37 -14.91 -6.25
CA LYS A 14 -0.34 -15.63 -5.18
C LYS A 14 0.63 -16.28 -4.19
N GLY A 15 1.68 -16.94 -4.70
CA GLY A 15 2.72 -17.56 -3.87
C GLY A 15 3.43 -16.54 -2.98
N GLN A 16 3.83 -15.40 -3.54
CA GLN A 16 4.44 -14.29 -2.80
C GLN A 16 3.47 -13.67 -1.79
N ALA A 17 2.20 -13.46 -2.16
CA ALA A 17 1.17 -12.96 -1.26
C ALA A 17 0.98 -13.88 -0.04
N LYS A 18 0.97 -15.20 -0.27
CA LYS A 18 0.87 -16.19 0.81
C LYS A 18 2.04 -16.11 1.78
N GLN A 19 3.28 -15.99 1.28
CA GLN A 19 4.48 -15.83 2.12
C GLN A 19 4.42 -14.53 2.95
N LEU A 20 4.04 -13.41 2.32
CA LEU A 20 3.90 -12.12 3.01
C LEU A 20 2.83 -12.16 4.10
N ARG A 21 1.68 -12.81 3.85
CA ARG A 21 0.62 -13.00 4.86
C ARG A 21 1.11 -13.85 6.03
N LEU A 22 1.88 -14.91 5.76
CA LEU A 22 2.46 -15.75 6.82
C LEU A 22 3.40 -14.94 7.72
N PHE A 23 4.31 -14.15 7.13
CA PHE A 23 5.21 -13.30 7.91
C PHE A 23 4.47 -12.19 8.67
N ALA A 24 3.41 -11.62 8.08
CA ALA A 24 2.55 -10.66 8.77
C ALA A 24 1.89 -11.27 10.01
N MET A 25 1.29 -12.46 9.86
CA MET A 25 0.67 -13.18 10.98
C MET A 25 1.70 -13.53 12.07
N LEU A 26 2.90 -13.97 11.68
CA LEU A 26 3.97 -14.26 12.62
C LEU A 26 4.39 -13.01 13.40
N ALA A 27 4.56 -11.87 12.72
CA ALA A 27 4.90 -10.61 13.35
C ALA A 27 3.85 -10.17 14.38
N TRP A 28 2.56 -10.30 14.06
CA TRP A 28 1.49 -9.99 15.00
C TRP A 28 1.41 -10.96 16.18
N ILE A 29 1.65 -12.26 15.97
CA ILE A 29 1.70 -13.24 17.06
C ILE A 29 2.84 -12.91 18.03
N ILE A 30 4.02 -12.54 17.52
CA ILE A 30 5.15 -12.11 18.36
C ILE A 30 4.81 -10.81 19.09
N ALA A 31 4.14 -9.87 18.43
CA ALA A 31 3.69 -8.62 19.05
C ALA A 31 2.72 -8.88 20.22
N ILE A 32 1.72 -9.75 20.03
CA ILE A 32 0.77 -10.15 21.08
C ILE A 32 1.46 -10.90 22.22
N ALA A 33 2.43 -11.78 21.92
CA ALA A 33 3.22 -12.43 22.96
C ALA A 33 4.04 -11.41 23.79
N GLY A 34 4.60 -10.40 23.13
CA GLY A 34 5.26 -9.27 23.78
C GLY A 34 4.31 -8.43 24.63
N GLU A 35 3.07 -8.23 24.16
CA GLU A 35 2.01 -7.54 24.90
C GLU A 35 1.66 -8.30 26.19
N ILE A 36 1.42 -9.61 26.09
CA ILE A 36 1.13 -10.47 27.24
C ILE A 36 2.30 -10.44 28.23
N PHE A 37 3.55 -10.51 27.75
CA PHE A 37 4.73 -10.40 28.59
C PHE A 37 4.78 -9.06 29.33
N ALA A 38 4.52 -7.95 28.63
CA ALA A 38 4.50 -6.62 29.21
C ALA A 38 3.44 -6.50 30.31
N ILE A 39 2.24 -7.00 30.05
CA ILE A 39 1.13 -7.04 31.02
C ILE A 39 1.54 -7.79 32.28
N LEU A 40 2.13 -8.98 32.14
CA LEU A 40 2.42 -9.86 33.26
C LEU A 40 3.66 -9.44 34.08
N LYS A 41 4.59 -8.69 33.49
CA LYS A 41 5.92 -8.47 34.09
C LYS A 41 6.40 -7.02 34.14
N LEU A 42 5.88 -6.14 33.29
CA LEU A 42 6.48 -4.81 33.08
C LEU A 42 5.61 -3.64 33.55
N ILE A 43 4.36 -3.88 33.97
CA ILE A 43 3.54 -2.81 34.57
C ILE A 43 4.03 -2.57 36.00
N GLY A 44 4.89 -1.57 36.17
CA GLY A 44 5.46 -1.19 37.47
C GLY A 44 6.41 0.01 37.37
N ASP A 45 6.69 0.64 38.50
CA ASP A 45 7.53 1.84 38.56
C ASP A 45 8.98 1.53 38.18
N ASP A 46 9.51 0.42 38.67
CA ASP A 46 10.89 -0.04 38.52
C ASP A 46 11.20 -0.49 37.07
N THR A 47 10.15 -0.87 36.34
CA THR A 47 10.22 -1.50 35.02
C THR A 47 9.71 -0.59 33.90
N LEU A 48 9.36 0.68 34.19
CA LEU A 48 8.82 1.64 33.22
C LEU A 48 9.65 1.73 31.94
N THR A 49 10.98 1.80 32.05
CA THR A 49 11.87 1.87 30.88
C THR A 49 11.71 0.63 29.99
N TRP A 50 11.66 -0.57 30.58
CA TRP A 50 11.47 -1.82 29.85
C TRP A 50 10.07 -1.91 29.25
N LEU A 51 9.04 -1.45 29.96
CA LEU A 51 7.68 -1.37 29.43
C LEU A 51 7.63 -0.51 28.16
N ILE A 52 8.26 0.66 28.18
CA ILE A 52 8.32 1.56 27.01
C ILE A 52 9.08 0.89 25.86
N VAL A 53 10.24 0.29 26.12
CA VAL A 53 11.00 -0.44 25.08
C VAL A 53 10.17 -1.57 24.48
N THR A 54 9.44 -2.33 25.30
CA THR A 54 8.55 -3.39 24.81
C THR A 54 7.40 -2.83 23.99
N ILE A 55 6.75 -1.74 24.42
CA ILE A 55 5.70 -1.05 23.63
C ILE A 55 6.23 -0.64 22.25
N VAL A 56 7.43 -0.07 22.18
CA VAL A 56 8.07 0.31 20.90
C VAL A 56 8.36 -0.92 20.05
N GLY A 57 8.85 -2.01 20.64
CA GLY A 57 9.07 -3.28 19.93
C GLY A 57 7.79 -3.87 19.33
N ILE A 58 6.70 -3.88 20.11
CA ILE A 58 5.36 -4.29 19.66
C ILE A 58 4.90 -3.39 18.51
N LEU A 59 5.14 -2.08 18.59
CA LEU A 59 4.72 -1.13 17.56
C LEU A 59 5.39 -1.42 16.23
N ILE A 60 6.72 -1.63 16.25
CA ILE A 60 7.48 -1.98 15.05
C ILE A 60 6.94 -3.27 14.43
N LEU A 61 6.78 -4.33 15.22
CA LEU A 61 6.26 -5.61 14.73
C LEU A 61 4.84 -5.48 14.15
N SER A 62 3.97 -4.74 14.83
CA SER A 62 2.58 -4.52 14.41
C SER A 62 2.50 -3.74 13.09
N VAL A 63 3.29 -2.67 12.96
CA VAL A 63 3.39 -1.87 11.72
C VAL A 63 3.98 -2.69 10.58
N VAL A 64 5.06 -3.44 10.82
CA VAL A 64 5.67 -4.31 9.80
C VAL A 64 4.68 -5.38 9.35
N GLY A 65 3.96 -6.01 10.27
CA GLY A 65 2.91 -6.97 9.94
C GLY A 65 1.84 -6.36 9.03
N SER A 66 1.35 -5.17 9.38
CA SER A 66 0.38 -4.42 8.56
C SER A 66 0.91 -4.02 7.18
N MET A 67 2.17 -3.63 7.08
CA MET A 67 2.80 -3.31 5.78
C MET A 67 2.93 -4.56 4.89
N LEU A 68 3.35 -5.69 5.46
CA LEU A 68 3.47 -6.96 4.74
C LEU A 68 2.09 -7.46 4.27
N TRP A 69 1.08 -7.34 5.12
CA TRP A 69 -0.30 -7.71 4.80
C TRP A 69 -0.87 -6.86 3.64
N LYS A 70 -0.70 -5.53 3.72
CA LYS A 70 -1.10 -4.61 2.64
C LYS A 70 -0.39 -4.87 1.32
N LYS A 71 0.90 -5.23 1.37
CA LYS A 71 1.66 -5.63 0.19
C LYS A 71 1.12 -6.93 -0.41
N ALA A 72 0.79 -7.92 0.43
CA ALA A 72 0.20 -9.16 -0.03
C ALA A 72 -1.15 -8.95 -0.73
N ASN A 73 -1.99 -8.06 -0.22
CA ASN A 73 -3.30 -7.77 -0.82
C ASN A 73 -3.21 -7.05 -2.17
N ARG A 74 -2.13 -6.30 -2.42
CA ARG A 74 -1.88 -5.71 -3.76
C ARG A 74 -1.43 -6.77 -4.78
N LEU A 75 -0.83 -7.88 -4.33
CA LEU A 75 -0.43 -8.99 -5.18
C LEU A 75 -1.60 -9.95 -5.48
N ASP A 76 -2.43 -10.22 -4.48
CA ASP A 76 -3.58 -11.11 -4.55
C ASP A 76 -4.79 -10.48 -3.86
N PRO A 77 -5.46 -9.50 -4.51
CA PRO A 77 -6.62 -8.82 -3.95
C PRO A 77 -7.86 -9.72 -3.96
N ALA A 78 -8.74 -9.52 -2.99
CA ALA A 78 -10.09 -10.07 -3.01
C ALA A 78 -10.97 -9.37 -4.06
N SER A 79 -12.02 -10.07 -4.52
CA SER A 79 -13.12 -9.44 -5.25
C SER A 79 -14.04 -8.72 -4.26
N GLU A 80 -14.55 -7.56 -4.65
CA GLU A 80 -15.60 -6.84 -3.90
C GLU A 80 -16.91 -7.62 -3.79
N LYS A 81 -17.13 -8.58 -4.70
CA LYS A 81 -18.29 -9.49 -4.66
C LYS A 81 -18.23 -10.45 -3.47
N ASP A 82 -17.03 -10.76 -2.98
CA ASP A 82 -16.83 -11.49 -1.73
C ASP A 82 -16.58 -10.47 -0.61
N SER A 83 -17.67 -9.86 -0.13
CA SER A 83 -17.59 -8.79 0.88
C SER A 83 -16.83 -9.22 2.14
N PHE A 84 -16.95 -10.47 2.55
CA PHE A 84 -16.27 -10.97 3.76
C PHE A 84 -14.76 -11.02 3.55
N ARG A 85 -14.30 -11.67 2.49
CA ARG A 85 -12.86 -11.75 2.20
C ARG A 85 -12.28 -10.37 1.90
N PHE A 86 -13.02 -9.53 1.19
CA PHE A 86 -12.63 -8.15 0.91
C PHE A 86 -12.50 -7.32 2.20
N PHE A 87 -13.45 -7.43 3.12
CA PHE A 87 -13.36 -6.75 4.41
C PHE A 87 -12.16 -7.24 5.23
N VAL A 88 -12.02 -8.55 5.42
CA VAL A 88 -10.94 -9.12 6.23
C VAL A 88 -9.59 -8.74 5.66
N GLN A 89 -9.37 -8.91 4.35
CA GLN A 89 -8.08 -8.54 3.76
C GLN A 89 -7.75 -7.07 3.99
N ASN A 90 -8.71 -6.15 3.83
CA ASN A 90 -8.42 -4.72 3.88
C ASN A 90 -8.41 -4.12 5.29
N GLN A 91 -9.07 -4.75 6.27
CA GLN A 91 -9.20 -4.23 7.63
C GLN A 91 -8.41 -5.02 8.68
N LEU A 92 -7.93 -6.24 8.36
CA LEU A 92 -7.23 -7.07 9.35
C LEU A 92 -5.98 -6.38 9.93
N GLY A 93 -5.25 -5.60 9.12
CA GLY A 93 -4.11 -4.84 9.64
C GLY A 93 -4.48 -3.87 10.76
N ALA A 94 -5.60 -3.16 10.61
CA ALA A 94 -6.10 -2.24 11.63
C ALA A 94 -6.59 -3.00 12.86
N ILE A 95 -7.32 -4.10 12.67
CA ILE A 95 -7.81 -4.96 13.74
C ILE A 95 -6.64 -5.50 14.57
N MET A 96 -5.65 -6.10 13.92
CA MET A 96 -4.47 -6.65 14.59
C MET A 96 -3.63 -5.55 15.23
N GLY A 97 -3.54 -4.38 14.59
CA GLY A 97 -2.91 -3.19 15.17
C GLY A 97 -3.54 -2.76 16.48
N VAL A 98 -4.87 -2.72 16.54
CA VAL A 98 -5.63 -2.39 17.76
C VAL A 98 -5.49 -3.48 18.81
N LEU A 99 -5.62 -4.75 18.40
CA LEU A 99 -5.54 -5.90 19.30
C LEU A 99 -4.18 -6.02 20.01
N ALA A 100 -3.09 -5.59 19.36
CA ALA A 100 -1.74 -5.68 19.94
C ALA A 100 -1.45 -4.66 21.06
N PHE A 101 -2.37 -3.73 21.33
CA PHE A 101 -2.16 -2.66 22.33
C PHE A 101 -3.36 -2.41 23.24
N LEU A 102 -4.58 -2.65 22.77
CA LEU A 102 -5.79 -2.28 23.52
C LEU A 102 -5.85 -2.97 24.90
N PRO A 103 -5.61 -4.28 25.04
CA PRO A 103 -5.50 -4.92 26.35
C PRO A 103 -4.44 -4.28 27.25
N LEU A 104 -3.23 -4.04 26.74
CA LEU A 104 -2.15 -3.42 27.52
C LEU A 104 -2.52 -2.00 27.98
N VAL A 105 -3.10 -1.16 27.12
CA VAL A 105 -3.56 0.19 27.48
C VAL A 105 -4.54 0.13 28.64
N ILE A 106 -5.55 -0.73 28.55
CA ILE A 106 -6.57 -0.90 29.59
C ILE A 106 -5.90 -1.32 30.91
N LEU A 107 -5.02 -2.31 30.86
CA LEU A 107 -4.39 -2.85 32.06
C LEU A 107 -3.37 -1.91 32.71
N ILE A 108 -2.67 -1.06 31.95
CA ILE A 108 -1.84 0.00 32.52
C ILE A 108 -2.67 0.93 33.40
N PHE A 109 -3.83 1.39 32.91
CA PHE A 109 -4.68 2.32 33.66
C PHE A 109 -5.44 1.65 34.81
N MET A 110 -5.75 0.36 34.70
CA MET A 110 -6.44 -0.42 35.73
C MET A 110 -5.53 -1.01 36.81
N ASP A 111 -4.22 -1.05 36.58
CA ASP A 111 -3.29 -1.62 37.55
C ASP A 111 -3.38 -0.87 38.89
N LYS A 112 -3.25 -1.57 40.02
CA LYS A 112 -3.38 -0.95 41.35
C LYS A 112 -2.05 -0.60 42.00
N ASN A 113 -0.95 -1.15 41.49
CA ASN A 113 0.36 -1.12 42.13
C ASN A 113 1.28 -0.08 41.51
N ALA A 114 1.12 0.24 40.22
CA ALA A 114 1.87 1.28 39.54
C ALA A 114 1.42 2.69 39.99
N SER A 115 2.40 3.58 40.17
CA SER A 115 2.16 4.97 40.54
C SER A 115 1.42 5.74 39.43
N GLY A 116 0.74 6.82 39.80
CA GLY A 116 0.04 7.68 38.83
C GLY A 116 0.96 8.26 37.75
N LYS A 117 2.23 8.52 38.08
CA LYS A 117 3.24 9.00 37.13
C LYS A 117 3.56 7.92 36.08
N THR A 118 3.84 6.69 36.52
CA THR A 118 4.14 5.56 35.64
C THR A 118 2.96 5.26 34.71
N LYS A 119 1.74 5.21 35.25
CA LYS A 119 0.52 5.03 34.43
C LYS A 119 0.33 6.15 33.43
N GLY A 120 0.54 7.40 33.84
CA GLY A 120 0.44 8.56 32.97
C GLY A 120 1.41 8.47 31.78
N ILE A 121 2.68 8.15 32.04
CA ILE A 121 3.70 8.05 30.99
C ILE A 121 3.47 6.82 30.11
N ALA A 122 3.43 5.62 30.70
CA ALA A 122 3.29 4.37 29.95
C ALA A 122 1.97 4.30 29.19
N GLY A 123 0.88 4.74 29.83
CA GLY A 123 -0.45 4.76 29.22
C GLY A 123 -0.52 5.73 28.04
N ALA A 124 0.07 6.92 28.16
CA ALA A 124 0.14 7.86 27.03
C ALA A 124 0.94 7.28 25.85
N VAL A 125 2.11 6.68 26.12
CA VAL A 125 2.92 6.04 25.07
C VAL A 125 2.16 4.88 24.41
N ALA A 126 1.49 4.04 25.20
CA ALA A 126 0.70 2.92 24.69
C ALA A 126 -0.50 3.38 23.85
N VAL A 127 -1.20 4.46 24.24
CA VAL A 127 -2.29 5.05 23.45
C VAL A 127 -1.79 5.61 22.12
N VAL A 128 -0.65 6.32 22.13
CA VAL A 128 -0.05 6.81 20.88
C VAL A 128 0.35 5.65 19.96
N ALA A 129 0.95 4.60 20.52
CA ALA A 129 1.32 3.40 19.77
C ALA A 129 0.08 2.69 19.18
N LEU A 130 -0.99 2.55 19.96
CA LEU A 130 -2.27 2.00 19.52
C LEU A 130 -2.84 2.77 18.31
N LEU A 131 -2.84 4.11 18.37
CA LEU A 131 -3.33 4.95 17.27
C LEU A 131 -2.48 4.79 16.01
N ILE A 132 -1.15 4.82 16.14
CA ILE A 132 -0.23 4.63 15.01
C ILE A 132 -0.44 3.26 14.37
N ALA A 133 -0.51 2.19 15.19
CA ALA A 133 -0.70 0.83 14.71
C ALA A 133 -2.06 0.67 14.01
N GLY A 134 -3.14 1.18 14.62
CA GLY A 134 -4.48 1.16 14.05
C GLY A 134 -4.55 1.88 12.71
N ILE A 135 -4.10 3.14 12.65
CA ILE A 135 -4.14 3.96 11.41
C ILE A 135 -3.25 3.34 10.32
N THR A 136 -2.05 2.89 10.67
CA THR A 136 -1.14 2.26 9.69
C THR A 136 -1.69 0.94 9.16
N GLY A 137 -2.51 0.25 9.96
CA GLY A 137 -3.18 -0.99 9.60
C GLY A 137 -4.36 -0.82 8.63
N VAL A 138 -4.95 0.37 8.53
CA VAL A 138 -6.04 0.64 7.59
C VAL A 138 -5.49 0.73 6.17
N ASP A 139 -6.14 0.04 5.22
CA ASP A 139 -5.93 0.29 3.79
C ASP A 139 -7.00 1.26 3.27
N PHE A 140 -6.67 2.55 3.21
CA PHE A 140 -7.57 3.61 2.74
C PHE A 140 -7.85 3.55 1.24
N ASN A 141 -7.04 2.78 0.50
CA ASN A 141 -7.20 2.61 -0.94
C ASN A 141 -7.20 1.11 -1.28
N PRO A 142 -8.19 0.35 -0.78
CA PRO A 142 -8.17 -1.10 -0.82
C PRO A 142 -8.07 -1.60 -2.28
N PRO A 143 -7.20 -2.58 -2.57
CA PRO A 143 -7.14 -3.21 -3.88
C PRO A 143 -8.29 -4.21 -4.03
N SER A 144 -8.84 -4.29 -5.24
CA SER A 144 -9.85 -5.30 -5.62
C SER A 144 -9.60 -5.79 -7.04
N ILE A 145 -10.14 -6.98 -7.35
CA ILE A 145 -10.13 -7.51 -8.71
C ILE A 145 -10.86 -6.56 -9.65
N GLU A 146 -11.99 -6.01 -9.23
CA GLU A 146 -12.83 -5.08 -9.99
C GLU A 146 -12.07 -3.78 -10.30
N LYS A 147 -11.44 -3.17 -9.29
CA LYS A 147 -10.66 -1.95 -9.47
C LYS A 147 -9.45 -2.13 -10.39
N TYR A 148 -8.73 -3.24 -10.26
CA TYR A 148 -7.61 -3.55 -11.14
C TYR A 148 -8.09 -3.85 -12.57
N THR A 149 -9.22 -4.54 -12.71
CA THR A 149 -9.87 -4.78 -14.00
C THR A 149 -10.26 -3.46 -14.67
N GLU A 150 -10.92 -2.55 -13.94
CA GLU A 150 -11.28 -1.23 -14.44
C GLU A 150 -10.05 -0.42 -14.85
N GLN A 151 -9.00 -0.41 -14.02
CA GLN A 151 -7.77 0.32 -14.30
C GLN A 151 -7.06 -0.21 -15.55
N ILE A 152 -6.92 -1.53 -15.71
CA ILE A 152 -6.31 -2.13 -16.91
C ILE A 152 -7.10 -1.77 -18.17
N ASN A 153 -8.44 -1.85 -18.13
CA ASN A 153 -9.27 -1.52 -19.28
C ASN A 153 -9.24 -0.02 -19.63
N SER A 154 -9.30 0.85 -18.61
CA SER A 154 -9.18 2.31 -18.78
C SER A 154 -7.83 2.69 -19.39
N GLN A 155 -6.74 2.15 -18.86
CA GLN A 155 -5.40 2.37 -19.37
C GLN A 155 -5.21 1.83 -20.79
N THR A 156 -5.77 0.67 -21.09
CA THR A 156 -5.73 0.09 -22.44
C THR A 156 -6.49 0.98 -23.43
N ALA A 157 -7.64 1.52 -23.04
CA ALA A 157 -8.41 2.43 -23.89
C ALA A 157 -7.65 3.75 -24.13
N GLU A 158 -7.11 4.37 -23.08
CA GLU A 158 -6.30 5.59 -23.18
C GLU A 158 -5.07 5.37 -24.07
N LEU A 159 -4.38 4.23 -23.93
CA LEU A 159 -3.24 3.88 -24.77
C LEU A 159 -3.62 3.70 -26.23
N LYS A 160 -4.71 3.02 -26.53
CA LYS A 160 -5.19 2.89 -27.91
C LYS A 160 -5.51 4.27 -28.51
N THR A 161 -6.06 5.18 -27.71
CA THR A 161 -6.25 6.56 -28.14
C THR A 161 -4.92 7.23 -28.42
N LEU A 162 -3.91 7.12 -27.55
CA LEU A 162 -2.61 7.80 -27.64
C LEU A 162 -1.59 7.15 -28.60
N ASN A 163 -1.76 5.88 -28.94
CA ASN A 163 -0.80 5.07 -29.68
C ASN A 163 -1.42 4.47 -30.95
N ASN A 164 -2.25 5.25 -31.65
CA ASN A 164 -2.82 4.92 -32.96
C ASN A 164 -3.52 3.55 -33.01
N GLY A 165 -4.27 3.22 -31.96
CA GLY A 165 -4.99 1.94 -31.82
C GLY A 165 -4.15 0.78 -31.27
N SER A 166 -2.86 0.98 -31.03
CA SER A 166 -1.96 -0.03 -30.45
C SER A 166 -2.06 -0.08 -28.93
N ASP A 167 -2.04 -1.28 -28.35
CA ASP A 167 -1.90 -1.51 -26.91
C ASP A 167 -0.48 -1.94 -26.50
N LEU A 168 0.49 -1.84 -27.42
CA LEU A 168 1.89 -2.09 -27.15
C LEU A 168 2.46 -1.05 -26.19
N VAL A 169 3.05 -1.53 -25.11
CA VAL A 169 3.79 -0.75 -24.12
C VAL A 169 5.13 -1.41 -23.83
N TYR A 170 6.03 -0.60 -23.27
CA TYR A 170 7.37 -0.99 -22.85
C TYR A 170 7.53 -0.77 -21.34
N TRP A 171 8.28 -1.65 -20.69
CA TRP A 171 8.60 -1.51 -19.26
C TRP A 171 9.97 -2.09 -18.95
N THR A 172 10.44 -1.88 -17.73
CA THR A 172 11.67 -2.49 -17.23
C THR A 172 11.39 -3.27 -15.96
N ASN A 173 12.31 -4.12 -15.54
CA ASN A 173 12.25 -4.86 -14.27
C ASN A 173 12.14 -3.95 -13.03
N GLN A 174 12.38 -2.65 -13.18
CA GLN A 174 12.31 -1.66 -12.11
C GLN A 174 11.35 -0.51 -12.43
N GLY A 175 10.85 0.13 -11.38
CA GLY A 175 9.93 1.26 -11.48
C GLY A 175 8.46 0.85 -11.54
N ASN A 176 7.58 1.85 -11.48
CA ASN A 176 6.13 1.67 -11.45
C ASN A 176 5.43 2.08 -12.77
N LYS A 177 6.16 2.43 -13.83
CA LYS A 177 5.57 3.02 -15.05
C LYS A 177 5.74 2.15 -16.29
N TYR A 178 4.75 2.16 -17.16
CA TYR A 178 4.87 1.64 -18.52
C TYR A 178 5.00 2.81 -19.50
N HIS A 179 5.55 2.53 -20.67
CA HIS A 179 6.02 3.51 -21.63
C HIS A 179 5.43 3.22 -23.02
N ILE A 180 5.07 4.26 -23.76
CA ILE A 180 4.61 4.12 -25.16
C ILE A 180 5.79 3.95 -26.11
N PHE A 181 6.93 4.56 -25.77
CA PHE A 181 8.11 4.61 -26.64
C PHE A 181 9.28 3.89 -25.99
N GLU A 182 9.90 2.97 -26.74
CA GLU A 182 11.08 2.21 -26.34
C GLU A 182 12.29 3.12 -26.05
N ASP A 183 12.46 4.19 -26.81
CA ASP A 183 13.53 5.18 -26.68
C ASP A 183 13.30 6.19 -25.53
N CYS A 184 12.28 5.97 -24.69
CA CYS A 184 11.97 6.90 -23.61
C CYS A 184 13.15 7.04 -22.64
N GLN A 185 13.52 8.29 -22.34
CA GLN A 185 14.70 8.60 -21.52
C GLN A 185 14.73 7.96 -20.13
N HIS A 186 13.57 7.56 -19.60
CA HIS A 186 13.45 6.94 -18.28
C HIS A 186 13.77 5.44 -18.30
N ILE A 187 13.79 4.83 -19.49
CA ILE A 187 14.05 3.39 -19.68
C ILE A 187 15.21 3.12 -20.63
N LYS A 188 15.68 4.12 -21.40
CA LYS A 188 16.87 3.98 -22.24
C LYS A 188 18.05 3.49 -21.39
N ASN A 189 18.79 2.51 -21.91
CA ASN A 189 19.91 1.82 -21.23
C ASN A 189 19.51 0.85 -20.10
N ARG A 190 18.29 0.34 -20.09
CA ARG A 190 17.85 -0.75 -19.19
C ARG A 190 17.45 -1.98 -20.01
N GLU A 191 17.22 -3.10 -19.32
CA GLU A 191 16.53 -4.23 -19.91
C GLU A 191 15.06 -3.85 -20.13
N ILE A 192 14.65 -3.84 -21.40
CA ILE A 192 13.32 -3.41 -21.83
C ILE A 192 12.52 -4.65 -22.23
N HIS A 193 11.32 -4.75 -21.67
CA HIS A 193 10.30 -5.71 -22.04
C HIS A 193 9.19 -4.98 -22.79
N SER A 194 8.43 -5.71 -23.61
CA SER A 194 7.35 -5.17 -24.40
C SER A 194 6.17 -6.13 -24.45
N GLY A 195 4.97 -5.58 -24.58
CA GLY A 195 3.73 -6.34 -24.61
C GLY A 195 2.55 -5.44 -24.31
N THR A 196 1.47 -6.00 -23.80
CA THR A 196 0.26 -5.25 -23.43
C THR A 196 0.33 -4.70 -22.00
N VAL A 197 -0.58 -3.77 -21.67
CA VAL A 197 -0.74 -3.28 -20.29
C VAL A 197 -0.93 -4.42 -19.28
N GLU A 198 -1.73 -5.43 -19.65
CA GLU A 198 -2.02 -6.55 -18.77
C GLU A 198 -0.77 -7.38 -18.49
N GLU A 199 0.06 -7.61 -19.50
CA GLU A 199 1.34 -8.32 -19.36
C GLU A 199 2.31 -7.52 -18.48
N ALA A 200 2.41 -6.21 -18.69
CA ALA A 200 3.19 -5.32 -17.84
C ALA A 200 2.76 -5.38 -16.38
N TRP A 201 1.45 -5.43 -16.12
CA TRP A 201 0.88 -5.58 -14.78
C TRP A 201 1.22 -6.93 -14.15
N LYS A 202 1.10 -8.03 -14.91
CA LYS A 202 1.43 -9.39 -14.46
C LYS A 202 2.90 -9.52 -14.10
N GLU A 203 3.79 -9.06 -14.96
CA GLU A 203 5.23 -9.18 -14.76
C GLU A 203 5.74 -8.29 -13.64
N ARG A 204 5.26 -7.04 -13.58
CA ARG A 204 5.77 -6.07 -12.60
C ARG A 204 5.13 -6.21 -11.23
N LYS A 205 4.04 -6.97 -11.10
CA LYS A 205 3.39 -7.28 -9.81
C LYS A 205 3.00 -6.00 -9.03
N ILE A 206 2.68 -4.93 -9.77
CA ILE A 206 2.44 -3.57 -9.26
C ILE A 206 1.01 -3.20 -9.68
N GLY A 207 0.11 -3.16 -8.70
CA GLY A 207 -1.30 -2.80 -8.85
C GLY A 207 -1.58 -1.29 -8.95
N ASP A 208 -0.55 -0.51 -9.25
CA ASP A 208 -0.54 0.94 -9.43
C ASP A 208 0.34 1.33 -10.63
N SER A 209 0.48 0.44 -11.61
CA SER A 209 1.28 0.75 -12.79
C SER A 209 0.61 1.85 -13.61
N GLU A 210 1.33 2.93 -13.88
CA GLU A 210 0.82 4.12 -14.58
C GLU A 210 1.56 4.40 -15.88
N LEU A 211 0.91 5.09 -16.82
CA LEU A 211 1.56 5.60 -18.02
C LEU A 211 2.62 6.65 -17.66
N CYS A 212 3.82 6.52 -18.22
CA CYS A 212 4.85 7.52 -18.11
C CYS A 212 4.37 8.88 -18.64
N LYS A 213 4.32 9.90 -17.77
CA LYS A 213 3.89 11.26 -18.13
C LYS A 213 4.67 11.85 -19.32
N THR A 214 5.98 11.56 -19.43
CA THR A 214 6.79 11.99 -20.58
C THR A 214 6.34 11.31 -21.88
N CYS A 215 6.02 10.01 -21.83
CA CYS A 215 5.46 9.31 -22.99
C CYS A 215 4.07 9.86 -23.34
N LYS A 216 3.20 10.09 -22.34
CA LYS A 216 1.88 10.68 -22.54
C LYS A 216 1.97 12.02 -23.29
N SER A 217 2.77 12.97 -22.78
CA SER A 217 2.92 14.27 -23.42
C SER A 217 3.55 14.20 -24.82
N ARG A 218 4.46 13.26 -25.07
CA ARG A 218 5.02 13.05 -26.42
C ARG A 218 3.98 12.45 -27.37
N ALA A 219 3.17 11.51 -26.90
CA ALA A 219 2.10 10.91 -27.69
C ALA A 219 1.02 11.93 -28.07
N GLU A 220 0.56 12.75 -27.10
CA GLU A 220 -0.40 13.83 -27.34
C GLU A 220 0.12 14.82 -28.41
N LYS A 221 1.40 15.22 -28.33
CA LYS A 221 2.04 16.07 -29.35
C LYS A 221 2.10 15.41 -30.72
N ASN A 222 2.44 14.13 -30.78
CA ASN A 222 2.53 13.37 -32.04
C ASN A 222 1.15 13.20 -32.73
N GLN A 223 0.06 13.30 -31.97
CA GLN A 223 -1.31 13.24 -32.50
C GLN A 223 -1.86 14.58 -32.98
N GLY A 224 -1.05 15.65 -32.94
CA GLY A 224 -1.45 16.97 -33.40
C GLY A 224 -2.26 17.78 -32.38
N VAL A 225 -2.29 17.37 -31.11
CA VAL A 225 -2.86 18.19 -30.03
C VAL A 225 -1.78 19.19 -29.59
N GLN A 226 -1.93 20.45 -30.01
CA GLN A 226 -1.11 21.53 -29.47
C GLN A 226 -1.36 21.66 -27.96
N PRO A 227 -0.34 22.01 -27.15
CA PRO A 227 -0.53 22.24 -25.73
C PRO A 227 -1.60 23.33 -25.54
N VAL A 228 -2.54 23.12 -24.62
CA VAL A 228 -3.43 24.20 -24.17
C VAL A 228 -2.56 25.27 -23.54
N GLU A 229 -2.34 26.37 -24.27
CA GLU A 229 -1.71 27.55 -23.74
C GLU A 229 -2.58 28.10 -22.61
N THR A 230 -1.98 28.20 -21.43
CA THR A 230 -2.59 28.90 -20.29
C THR A 230 -2.65 30.39 -20.68
N PRO A 231 -3.80 31.08 -20.57
CA PRO A 231 -3.88 32.48 -20.93
C PRO A 231 -2.85 33.28 -20.14
N GLN A 232 -1.92 33.91 -20.85
CA GLN A 232 -1.01 34.89 -20.29
C GLN A 232 -1.84 36.09 -19.87
N THR A 233 -1.87 36.37 -18.57
CA THR A 233 -2.42 37.61 -18.04
C THR A 233 -1.54 38.76 -18.54
N GLU A 234 -2.12 39.57 -19.41
CA GLU A 234 -1.59 40.83 -19.92
C GLU A 234 -1.28 41.78 -18.74
N PRO A 235 -0.11 42.44 -18.70
CA PRO A 235 0.20 43.39 -17.64
C PRO A 235 -0.66 44.64 -17.81
N ALA A 236 -1.34 45.04 -16.73
CA ALA A 236 -2.13 46.25 -16.68
C ALA A 236 -1.29 47.49 -17.02
N GLU A 237 -1.68 48.21 -18.07
CA GLU A 237 -1.18 49.54 -18.38
C GLU A 237 -1.59 50.52 -17.27
N THR A 238 -0.58 51.17 -16.69
CA THR A 238 -0.73 52.30 -15.79
C THR A 238 -1.00 53.57 -16.57
N ASN A 239 -2.11 54.24 -16.25
CA ASN A 239 -2.26 55.70 -16.31
C ASN A 239 -2.79 56.18 -14.96
#